data_AF-A0A1B7NT41-F1
#
_entry.id   AF-A0A1B7NT41-F1
#
_cell.length_a   1.000
_cell.length_b   1.000
_cell.length_c   1.000
_cell.angle_alpha   90.00
_cell.angle_beta   90.00
_cell.angle_gamma   90.00
#
_symmetry.space_group_name_H-M   'P 1'
#
loop_
_entity.id
_entity.type
_entity.pdbx_description
1 polymer ?
#
loop_
_entity_poly.entity_id
_entity_poly.type
_entity_poly.pdbx_seq_one_letter_code
_entity_poly.pdbx_strand_id
1 'polypeptide(L)'
;MFRVGSWLYNKAAPASVSTQSLDALAESQELESALRAATFIMNDDVDGAEEGLNKGDSSFHKLGKGVVAFVRATLGFEQEIMRLAGERLSEAETSASNDYHKAQHNTNARNAYQSRIYTPGTEYVLCRSMAQLMAALVGVLNESLTESIKAFYKLRKAYIALDSIMQMEEKYLQTESTRKMASSNIS
;
A
#
# COMPACT_ATOMS: atom_id res chain seq x y z
N MET A 1 -1.82 57.75 -27.17
CA MET A 1 -2.51 56.52 -27.60
C MET A 1 -1.45 55.44 -27.83
N PHE A 2 -1.17 54.61 -26.83
CA PHE A 2 -0.14 53.57 -26.90
C PHE A 2 -0.83 52.20 -26.91
N ARG A 3 -0.60 51.45 -27.99
CA ARG A 3 -1.09 50.08 -28.19
C ARG A 3 -0.15 49.12 -27.45
N VAL A 4 -0.69 48.39 -26.46
CA VAL A 4 0.03 47.31 -25.78
C VAL A 4 -0.21 46.02 -26.56
N GLY A 5 0.88 45.40 -27.00
CA GLY A 5 0.92 44.23 -27.85
C GLY A 5 0.63 42.92 -27.11
N SER A 6 -0.01 42.03 -27.85
CA SER A 6 -0.34 40.64 -27.56
C SER A 6 0.84 39.83 -27.01
N TRP A 7 0.67 39.24 -25.83
CA TRP A 7 1.54 38.20 -25.26
C TRP A 7 0.71 36.93 -25.09
N LEU A 8 0.51 36.18 -26.17
CA LEU A 8 0.07 34.79 -26.13
C LEU A 8 0.80 34.02 -27.23
N TYR A 9 2.04 33.63 -26.96
CA TYR A 9 2.71 32.58 -27.73
C TYR A 9 2.63 31.28 -26.93
N ASN A 10 1.61 30.49 -27.27
CA ASN A 10 1.38 29.15 -26.77
C ASN A 10 2.48 28.24 -27.34
N LYS A 11 3.54 27.99 -26.57
CA LYS A 11 4.55 27.00 -26.92
C LYS A 11 3.95 25.63 -26.63
N ALA A 12 3.49 24.97 -27.69
CA ALA A 12 3.02 23.59 -27.64
C ALA A 12 4.02 22.71 -26.88
N ALA A 13 3.56 22.16 -25.75
CA ALA A 13 4.29 21.13 -25.03
C ALA A 13 4.43 19.90 -25.94
N PRO A 14 5.60 19.21 -25.93
CA PRO A 14 5.75 17.99 -26.71
C PRO A 14 4.78 16.94 -26.17
N ALA A 15 4.14 16.23 -27.09
CA ALA A 15 3.18 15.17 -26.81
C ALA A 15 3.74 14.18 -25.77
N SER A 16 2.95 13.91 -24.72
CA SER A 16 3.25 12.90 -23.71
C SER A 16 3.29 11.52 -24.37
N VAL A 17 4.51 11.07 -24.69
CA VAL A 17 4.78 9.69 -25.07
C VAL A 17 4.58 8.82 -23.82
N SER A 18 3.77 7.77 -23.94
CA SER A 18 3.29 6.83 -22.92
C SER A 18 4.32 6.42 -21.83
N THR A 19 4.36 7.15 -20.71
CA THR A 19 5.14 6.78 -19.52
C THR A 19 4.34 5.95 -18.50
N GLN A 20 3.01 6.07 -18.47
CA GLN A 20 2.18 5.47 -17.40
C GLN A 20 2.03 3.94 -17.49
N SER A 21 2.16 3.33 -18.67
CA SER A 21 2.18 1.86 -18.78
C SER A 21 3.48 1.26 -18.26
N LEU A 22 4.56 2.05 -18.20
CA LEU A 22 5.82 1.65 -17.57
C LEU A 22 5.70 1.71 -16.05
N ASP A 23 4.93 2.66 -15.50
CA ASP A 23 4.71 2.79 -14.05
C ASP A 23 4.01 1.56 -13.47
N ALA A 24 2.92 1.08 -14.06
CA ALA A 24 2.21 -0.11 -13.56
C ALA A 24 3.06 -1.40 -13.63
N LEU A 25 3.90 -1.53 -14.67
CA LEU A 25 4.84 -2.65 -14.79
C LEU A 25 5.96 -2.54 -13.76
N ALA A 26 6.49 -1.34 -13.54
CA ALA A 26 7.50 -1.07 -12.52
C ALA A 26 6.96 -1.37 -11.12
N GLU A 27 5.74 -0.94 -10.79
CA GLU A 27 5.08 -1.25 -9.52
C GLU A 27 4.94 -2.76 -9.30
N SER A 28 4.57 -3.52 -10.34
CA SER A 28 4.49 -4.98 -10.25
C SER A 28 5.85 -5.63 -10.01
N GLN A 29 6.92 -5.10 -10.63
CA GLN A 29 8.29 -5.59 -10.41
C GLN A 29 8.78 -5.25 -9.01
N GLU A 30 8.46 -4.06 -8.51
CA GLU A 30 8.79 -3.65 -7.15
C GLU A 30 8.06 -4.51 -6.11
N LEU A 31 6.79 -4.84 -6.34
CA LEU A 31 6.03 -5.76 -5.50
C LEU A 31 6.65 -7.17 -5.52
N GLU A 32 6.97 -7.70 -6.70
CA GLU A 32 7.60 -9.02 -6.83
C GLU A 32 8.95 -9.07 -6.11
N SER A 33 9.78 -8.04 -6.28
CA SER A 33 11.07 -7.89 -5.61
C SER A 33 10.91 -7.90 -4.09
N ALA A 34 9.99 -7.09 -3.56
CA ALA A 34 9.72 -7.02 -2.13
C ALA A 34 9.20 -8.35 -1.58
N LEU A 35 8.27 -9.02 -2.28
CA LEU A 35 7.75 -10.32 -1.88
C LEU A 35 8.81 -11.41 -1.90
N ARG A 36 9.67 -11.43 -2.92
CA ARG A 36 10.80 -12.36 -3.01
C ARG A 36 11.74 -12.18 -1.81
N ALA A 37 12.06 -10.94 -1.45
CA ALA A 37 12.86 -10.66 -0.26
C ALA A 37 12.12 -11.07 1.03
N ALA A 38 10.81 -10.85 1.12
CA ALA A 38 10.02 -11.26 2.28
C ALA A 38 9.94 -12.80 2.46
N THR A 39 10.14 -13.60 1.41
CA THR A 39 10.19 -15.07 1.56
C THR A 39 11.34 -15.54 2.46
N PHE A 40 12.44 -14.77 2.57
CA PHE A 40 13.54 -15.09 3.47
C PHE A 40 13.11 -15.05 4.95
N ILE A 41 12.14 -14.19 5.32
CA ILE A 41 11.55 -14.15 6.67
C ILE A 41 10.93 -15.51 7.03
N MET A 42 10.25 -16.15 6.07
CA MET A 42 9.62 -17.46 6.28
C MET A 42 10.63 -18.60 6.43
N ASN A 43 11.86 -18.38 5.97
CA ASN A 43 12.98 -19.32 6.10
C ASN A 43 13.90 -18.98 7.28
N ASP A 44 13.45 -18.12 8.21
CA ASP A 44 14.22 -17.64 9.36
C ASP A 44 15.50 -16.85 8.99
N ASP A 45 15.60 -16.41 7.74
CA ASP A 45 16.70 -15.58 7.23
C ASP A 45 16.27 -14.10 7.20
N VAL A 46 16.16 -13.51 8.39
CA VAL A 46 15.75 -12.11 8.54
C VAL A 46 16.79 -11.12 8.01
N ASP A 47 18.07 -11.50 7.99
CA ASP A 47 19.17 -10.68 7.49
C ASP A 47 19.18 -10.64 5.96
N GLY A 48 19.03 -11.81 5.31
CA GLY A 48 18.84 -11.90 3.87
C GLY A 48 17.58 -11.19 3.39
N ALA A 49 16.49 -11.26 4.17
CA ALA A 49 15.29 -10.49 3.91
C ALA A 49 15.58 -8.98 3.93
N GLU A 50 16.29 -8.49 4.96
CA GLU A 50 16.64 -7.08 5.10
C GLU A 50 17.55 -6.59 3.97
N GLU A 51 18.56 -7.36 3.59
CA GLU A 51 19.43 -7.03 2.46
C GLU A 51 18.64 -6.96 1.14
N GLY A 52 17.77 -7.94 0.90
CA GLY A 52 16.90 -7.95 -0.28
C GLY A 52 15.96 -6.74 -0.33
N LEU A 53 15.36 -6.40 0.80
CA LEU A 53 14.43 -5.27 0.91
C LEU A 53 15.13 -3.92 0.80
N ASN A 54 16.41 -3.82 1.14
CA ASN A 54 17.20 -2.58 1.00
C ASN A 54 17.50 -2.22 -0.46
N LYS A 55 17.24 -3.11 -1.41
CA LYS A 55 17.42 -2.86 -2.85
C LYS A 55 16.32 -1.99 -3.47
N GLY A 56 15.23 -1.74 -2.75
CA GLY A 56 14.13 -0.90 -3.20
C GLY A 56 13.62 0.05 -2.10
N ASP A 57 12.86 1.06 -2.54
CA ASP A 57 12.28 2.08 -1.66
C ASP A 57 10.76 2.28 -1.86
N SER A 58 10.12 1.39 -2.63
CA SER A 58 8.67 1.43 -2.81
C SER A 58 7.91 1.16 -1.52
N SER A 59 6.62 1.49 -1.51
CA SER A 59 5.74 1.21 -0.36
C SER A 59 5.75 -0.28 0.05
N PHE A 60 5.94 -1.19 -0.91
CA PHE A 60 6.07 -2.63 -0.66
C PHE A 60 7.37 -2.98 0.07
N HIS A 61 8.50 -2.38 -0.34
CA HIS A 61 9.79 -2.59 0.32
C HIS A 61 9.79 -2.02 1.74
N LYS A 62 9.23 -0.82 1.92
CA LYS A 62 9.08 -0.20 3.25
C LYS A 62 8.20 -1.03 4.18
N LEU A 63 7.09 -1.57 3.68
CA LEU A 63 6.28 -2.52 4.43
C LEU A 63 7.10 -3.76 4.83
N GLY A 64 7.81 -4.37 3.87
CA GLY A 64 8.67 -5.52 4.15
C GLY A 64 9.72 -5.23 5.24
N LYS A 65 10.40 -4.08 5.20
CA LYS A 65 11.36 -3.67 6.25
C LYS A 65 10.68 -3.52 7.61
N GLY A 66 9.44 -3.02 7.62
CA GLY A 66 8.58 -2.97 8.80
C GLY A 66 8.25 -4.36 9.34
N VAL A 67 7.90 -5.32 8.46
CA VAL A 67 7.65 -6.72 8.84
C VAL A 67 8.90 -7.36 9.46
N VAL A 68 10.09 -7.18 8.86
CA VAL A 68 11.35 -7.71 9.42
C VAL A 68 11.59 -7.16 10.83
N ALA A 69 11.49 -5.83 11.00
CA ALA A 69 11.70 -5.21 12.30
C ALA A 69 10.63 -5.64 13.32
N PHE A 70 9.38 -5.81 12.89
CA PHE A 70 8.29 -6.32 13.72
C PHE A 70 8.55 -7.76 14.20
N VAL A 71 8.99 -8.65 13.31
CA VAL A 71 9.33 -10.04 13.69
C VAL A 71 10.47 -10.05 14.71
N ARG A 72 11.55 -9.28 14.46
CA ARG A 72 12.65 -9.15 15.43
C ARG A 72 12.19 -8.58 16.77
N ALA A 73 11.34 -7.55 16.75
CA ALA A 73 10.81 -6.90 17.96
C ALA A 73 9.92 -7.84 18.79
N THR A 74 9.09 -8.66 18.14
CA THR A 74 8.15 -9.57 18.81
C THR A 74 8.80 -10.86 19.32
N LEU A 75 9.95 -11.26 18.77
CA LEU A 75 10.71 -12.40 19.26
C LEU A 75 11.68 -12.01 20.39
N GLY A 76 12.35 -10.86 20.25
CA GLY A 76 13.35 -10.40 21.22
C GLY A 76 12.79 -9.59 22.40
N PHE A 77 11.62 -8.96 22.23
CA PHE A 77 11.03 -8.01 23.19
C PHE A 77 12.01 -6.91 23.65
N GLU A 78 13.03 -6.61 22.84
CA GLU A 78 14.00 -5.57 23.12
C GLU A 78 13.37 -4.21 22.84
N GLN A 79 13.36 -3.33 23.85
CA GLN A 79 12.69 -2.03 23.76
C GLN A 79 13.19 -1.17 22.59
N GLU A 80 14.48 -1.24 22.29
CA GLU A 80 15.08 -0.49 21.17
C GLU A 80 14.63 -1.05 19.81
N ILE A 81 14.52 -2.38 19.69
CA ILE A 81 14.02 -3.03 18.47
C ILE A 81 12.52 -2.78 18.30
N MET A 82 11.75 -2.74 19.40
CA MET A 82 10.34 -2.32 19.38
C MET A 82 10.16 -0.88 18.89
N ARG A 83 11.00 0.05 19.36
CA ARG A 83 11.01 1.44 18.89
C ARG A 83 11.31 1.51 17.39
N LEU A 84 12.35 0.82 16.94
CA LEU A 84 12.72 0.73 15.52
C LEU A 84 11.59 0.14 14.66
N ALA A 85 10.93 -0.91 15.15
CA ALA A 85 9.77 -1.49 14.46
C ALA A 85 8.63 -0.48 14.33
N GLY A 86 8.31 0.25 15.40
CA GLY A 86 7.32 1.32 15.37
C GLY A 86 7.64 2.40 14.33
N GLU A 87 8.90 2.81 14.24
CA GLU A 87 9.37 3.82 13.27
C GLU A 87 9.23 3.34 11.82
N ARG A 88 9.76 2.15 11.52
CA ARG A 88 9.67 1.57 10.16
C ARG A 88 8.23 1.31 9.73
N LEU A 89 7.37 0.85 10.65
CA LEU A 89 5.96 0.67 10.37
C LEU A 89 5.23 2.01 10.14
N SER A 90 5.62 3.07 10.85
CA SER A 90 5.10 4.41 10.60
C SER A 90 5.54 4.97 9.24
N GLU A 91 6.78 4.71 8.84
CA GLU A 91 7.29 5.06 7.51
C GLU A 91 6.53 4.33 6.41
N ALA A 92 6.33 3.01 6.56
CA ALA A 92 5.54 2.20 5.64
C ALA A 92 4.08 2.70 5.54
N GLU A 93 3.44 3.03 6.67
CA GLU A 93 2.09 3.60 6.70
C GLU A 93 2.02 4.90 5.90
N THR A 94 2.99 5.78 6.09
CA THR A 94 3.04 7.10 5.44
C THR A 94 3.29 6.96 3.94
N SER A 95 4.25 6.11 3.55
CA SER A 95 4.55 5.83 2.14
C SER A 95 3.32 5.27 1.42
N ALA A 96 2.67 4.26 2.00
CA ALA A 96 1.48 3.65 1.41
C ALA A 96 0.31 4.65 1.34
N SER A 97 0.14 5.52 2.35
CA SER A 97 -0.88 6.57 2.28
C SER A 97 -0.61 7.57 1.15
N ASN A 98 0.65 7.94 0.92
CA ASN A 98 1.02 8.84 -0.16
C ASN A 98 0.77 8.21 -1.54
N ASP A 99 1.15 6.95 -1.72
CA ASP A 99 0.96 6.25 -2.99
C ASP A 99 -0.52 5.96 -3.26
N TYR A 100 -1.32 5.70 -2.22
CA TYR A 100 -2.78 5.65 -2.33
C TYR A 100 -3.36 6.97 -2.89
N HIS A 101 -2.92 8.12 -2.37
CA HIS A 101 -3.38 9.42 -2.88
C HIS A 101 -2.96 9.64 -4.33
N LYS A 102 -1.74 9.25 -4.71
CA LYS A 102 -1.27 9.32 -6.10
C LYS A 102 -2.12 8.42 -7.02
N ALA A 103 -2.39 7.19 -6.61
CA ALA A 103 -3.22 6.25 -7.36
C ALA A 103 -4.63 6.80 -7.58
N GLN A 104 -5.24 7.40 -6.55
CA GLN A 104 -6.55 8.03 -6.65
C GLN A 104 -6.59 9.19 -7.64
N HIS A 105 -5.56 10.05 -7.65
CA HIS A 105 -5.47 11.16 -8.62
C HIS A 105 -5.28 10.67 -10.06
N ASN A 106 -4.64 9.52 -10.25
CA ASN A 106 -4.35 8.95 -11.56
C ASN A 106 -5.45 7.98 -12.06
N THR A 107 -6.57 7.85 -11.34
CA THR A 107 -7.67 6.93 -11.69
C THR A 107 -8.24 7.13 -13.10
N ASN A 108 -8.23 8.37 -13.61
CA ASN A 108 -8.76 8.71 -14.94
C ASN A 108 -7.72 8.52 -16.07
N ALA A 109 -6.50 8.07 -15.75
CA ALA A 109 -5.49 7.80 -16.75
C ALA A 109 -5.92 6.60 -17.61
N ARG A 110 -5.75 6.73 -18.93
CA ARG A 110 -6.20 5.75 -19.93
C ARG A 110 -5.56 4.35 -19.77
N ASN A 111 -4.45 4.26 -19.05
CA ASN A 111 -3.69 3.04 -18.77
C ASN A 111 -3.58 2.72 -17.28
N ALA A 112 -4.42 3.33 -16.42
CA ALA A 112 -4.43 2.97 -15.00
C ALA A 112 -4.85 1.49 -14.84
N TYR A 113 -4.14 0.75 -14.00
CA TYR A 113 -4.53 -0.61 -13.68
C TYR A 113 -5.91 -0.61 -13.02
N GLN A 114 -6.85 -1.34 -13.62
CA GLN A 114 -8.21 -1.50 -13.11
C GLN A 114 -8.45 -2.97 -12.79
N SER A 115 -8.60 -3.28 -11.51
CA SER A 115 -9.09 -4.58 -11.08
C SER A 115 -10.60 -4.69 -11.31
N ARG A 116 -11.08 -5.92 -11.53
CA ARG A 116 -12.53 -6.21 -11.61
C ARG A 116 -13.21 -6.16 -10.25
N ILE A 117 -12.44 -6.36 -9.19
CA ILE A 117 -12.94 -6.51 -7.81
C ILE A 117 -12.60 -5.28 -6.99
N TYR A 118 -11.35 -4.80 -7.10
CA TYR A 118 -10.81 -3.76 -6.23
C TYR A 118 -10.77 -2.40 -6.91
N THR A 119 -11.01 -1.35 -6.13
CA THR A 119 -10.83 0.03 -6.59
C THR A 119 -9.34 0.37 -6.74
N PRO A 120 -8.95 1.33 -7.62
CA PRO A 120 -7.55 1.73 -7.77
C PRO A 120 -6.92 2.17 -6.44
N GLY A 121 -5.69 1.70 -6.16
CA GLY A 121 -4.95 1.99 -4.94
C GLY A 121 -5.30 1.10 -3.74
N THR A 122 -6.17 0.09 -3.90
CA THR A 122 -6.54 -0.84 -2.82
C THR A 122 -5.31 -1.57 -2.26
N GLU A 123 -4.31 -1.88 -3.09
CA GLU A 123 -3.02 -2.46 -2.70
C GLU A 123 -2.28 -1.61 -1.65
N TYR A 124 -2.33 -0.28 -1.79
CA TYR A 124 -1.73 0.63 -0.83
C TYR A 124 -2.57 0.76 0.45
N VAL A 125 -3.91 0.66 0.35
CA VAL A 125 -4.79 0.56 1.52
C VAL A 125 -4.48 -0.70 2.31
N LEU A 126 -4.26 -1.83 1.64
CA LEU A 126 -3.88 -3.09 2.26
C LEU A 126 -2.53 -2.97 2.97
N CYS A 127 -1.49 -2.45 2.28
CA CYS A 127 -0.16 -2.24 2.87
C CYS A 127 -0.22 -1.36 4.13
N ARG A 128 -0.95 -0.25 4.06
CA ARG A 128 -1.17 0.66 5.18
C ARG A 128 -1.87 -0.03 6.35
N SER A 129 -2.91 -0.83 6.06
CA SER A 129 -3.67 -1.54 7.09
C SER A 129 -2.81 -2.59 7.79
N MET A 130 -1.99 -3.34 7.05
CA MET A 130 -1.02 -4.27 7.61
C MET A 130 -0.01 -3.57 8.52
N ALA A 131 0.55 -2.43 8.08
CA ALA A 131 1.46 -1.63 8.90
C ALA A 131 0.79 -1.14 10.20
N GLN A 132 -0.47 -0.69 10.12
CA GLN A 132 -1.24 -0.25 11.28
C GLN A 132 -1.54 -1.38 12.28
N LEU A 133 -1.85 -2.59 11.79
CA LEU A 133 -2.04 -3.76 12.65
C LEU A 133 -0.77 -4.11 13.42
N MET A 134 0.36 -4.21 12.71
CA MET A 134 1.66 -4.52 13.34
C MET A 134 2.07 -3.41 14.32
N ALA A 135 1.88 -2.14 13.95
CA ALA A 135 2.21 -1.01 14.83
C ALA A 135 1.34 -0.98 16.08
N ALA A 136 0.06 -1.35 15.96
CA ALA A 136 -0.83 -1.51 17.11
C ALA A 136 -0.31 -2.60 18.05
N LEU A 137 0.11 -3.76 17.52
CA LEU A 137 0.66 -4.83 18.36
C LEU A 137 1.94 -4.38 19.07
N VAL A 138 2.87 -3.74 18.37
CA VAL A 138 4.09 -3.17 18.98
C VAL A 138 3.74 -2.17 20.08
N GLY A 139 2.77 -1.28 19.85
CA GLY A 139 2.34 -0.29 20.84
C GLY A 139 1.68 -0.88 22.09
N VAL A 140 0.91 -1.98 21.94
CA VAL A 140 0.32 -2.73 23.07
C VAL A 140 1.41 -3.44 23.88
N LEU A 141 2.42 -3.98 23.21
CA LEU A 141 3.52 -4.68 23.88
C LEU A 141 4.48 -3.72 24.60
N ASN A 142 4.48 -2.42 24.27
CA ASN A 142 5.42 -1.42 24.81
C ASN A 142 5.08 -0.92 26.24
N GLU A 143 4.38 -1.71 27.06
CA GLU A 143 4.00 -1.48 28.49
C GLU A 143 3.47 -0.08 28.88
N SER A 144 3.17 0.78 27.91
CA SER A 144 2.74 2.16 28.12
C SER A 144 1.26 2.30 27.82
N LEU A 145 0.51 2.82 28.81
CA LEU A 145 -0.93 3.07 28.67
C LEU A 145 -1.24 4.05 27.53
N THR A 146 -0.43 5.10 27.36
CA THR A 146 -0.65 6.09 26.31
C THR A 146 -0.40 5.52 24.91
N GLU A 147 0.61 4.66 24.77
CA GLU A 147 0.88 3.95 23.52
C GLU A 147 -0.17 2.88 23.23
N SER A 148 -0.69 2.21 24.26
CA SER A 148 -1.79 1.25 24.13
C SER A 148 -3.06 1.90 23.58
N ILE A 149 -3.40 3.12 24.02
CA ILE A 149 -4.57 3.86 23.48
C ILE A 149 -4.37 4.19 21.99
N LYS A 150 -3.18 4.67 21.60
CA LYS A 150 -2.85 4.94 20.19
C LYS A 150 -2.90 3.66 19.36
N ALA A 151 -2.42 2.55 19.92
CA ALA A 151 -2.47 1.24 19.29
C ALA A 151 -3.91 0.79 19.01
N PHE A 152 -4.84 0.91 19.97
CA PHE A 152 -6.25 0.58 19.74
C PHE A 152 -6.88 1.44 18.63
N TYR A 153 -6.49 2.71 18.53
CA TYR A 153 -6.95 3.57 17.44
C TYR A 153 -6.43 3.12 16.07
N LYS A 154 -5.14 2.73 15.98
CA LYS A 154 -4.57 2.12 14.76
C LYS A 154 -5.25 0.79 14.41
N LEU A 155 -5.51 -0.05 15.41
CA LEU A 155 -6.22 -1.32 15.25
C LEU A 155 -7.62 -1.11 14.66
N ARG A 156 -8.38 -0.15 15.20
CA ARG A 156 -9.70 0.23 14.69
C ARG A 156 -9.64 0.73 13.25
N LYS A 157 -8.65 1.56 12.90
CA LYS A 157 -8.46 2.06 11.53
C LYS A 157 -8.20 0.93 10.55
N ALA A 158 -7.29 0.02 10.90
CA ALA A 158 -6.96 -1.12 10.07
C ALA A 158 -8.17 -2.04 9.88
N TYR A 159 -8.95 -2.28 10.94
CA TYR A 159 -10.20 -3.05 10.84
C TYR A 159 -11.18 -2.44 9.83
N ILE A 160 -11.45 -1.13 9.93
CA ILE A 160 -12.37 -0.45 9.01
C ILE A 160 -11.87 -0.53 7.56
N ALA A 161 -10.58 -0.38 7.35
CA ALA A 161 -9.98 -0.46 6.03
C ALA A 161 -10.10 -1.88 5.44
N LEU A 162 -9.76 -2.91 6.21
CA LEU A 162 -9.88 -4.31 5.77
C LEU A 162 -11.33 -4.73 5.53
N ASP A 163 -12.26 -4.29 6.38
CA ASP A 163 -13.70 -4.50 6.19
C ASP A 163 -14.18 -3.87 4.88
N SER A 164 -13.71 -2.66 4.55
CA SER A 164 -14.03 -2.03 3.26
C SER A 164 -13.52 -2.84 2.06
N ILE A 165 -12.36 -3.51 2.19
CA ILE A 165 -11.82 -4.41 1.16
C ILE A 165 -12.70 -5.65 1.03
N MET A 166 -13.06 -6.28 2.15
CA MET A 166 -13.95 -7.44 2.16
C MET A 166 -15.33 -7.13 1.54
N GLN A 167 -15.88 -5.94 1.80
CA GLN A 167 -17.14 -5.49 1.18
C GLN A 167 -17.02 -5.34 -0.34
N MET A 168 -15.85 -5.00 -0.89
CA MET A 168 -15.64 -4.98 -2.35
C MET A 168 -15.74 -6.40 -2.94
N GLU A 169 -15.15 -7.39 -2.27
CA GLU A 169 -15.22 -8.80 -2.68
C GLU A 169 -16.65 -9.34 -2.61
N GLU A 170 -17.37 -9.04 -1.52
CA GLU A 170 -18.77 -9.46 -1.35
C GLU A 170 -19.66 -8.92 -2.48
N LYS A 171 -19.54 -7.62 -2.80
CA LYS A 171 -20.28 -6.99 -3.91
C LYS A 171 -19.98 -7.63 -5.26
N TYR A 172 -18.71 -7.97 -5.51
CA TYR A 172 -18.31 -8.67 -6.72
C TYR A 172 -18.95 -10.05 -6.80
N LEU A 173 -18.92 -10.84 -5.73
CA LEU A 173 -19.53 -12.17 -5.67
C LEU A 173 -21.05 -12.14 -5.87
N GLN A 174 -21.74 -11.16 -5.28
CA GLN A 174 -23.18 -10.95 -5.47
C GLN A 174 -23.53 -10.58 -6.92
N THR A 175 -22.68 -9.78 -7.57
CA THR A 175 -22.87 -9.40 -8.98
C THR A 175 -22.68 -10.60 -9.91
N GLU A 176 -21.63 -11.40 -9.67
CA GLU A 176 -21.35 -12.61 -10.46
C GLU A 176 -22.43 -13.69 -10.28
N SER A 177 -22.94 -13.90 -9.05
CA SER A 177 -24.02 -14.85 -8.81
C SER A 177 -25.32 -14.44 -9.52
N THR A 178 -25.65 -13.15 -9.49
CA THR A 178 -26.80 -12.57 -10.22
C THR A 178 -26.64 -12.74 -11.74
N ARG A 179 -25.44 -12.49 -12.28
CA ARG A 179 -25.15 -12.68 -13.72
C ARG A 179 -25.30 -14.13 -14.15
N LYS A 180 -24.85 -15.09 -13.33
CA LYS A 180 -25.01 -16.53 -13.60
C LYS A 180 -26.48 -16.95 -13.60
N MET A 181 -27.27 -16.49 -12.63
CA MET A 181 -28.72 -16.78 -12.57
C MET A 181 -29.49 -16.16 -13.75
N ALA A 182 -29.12 -14.95 -14.19
CA ALA A 182 -29.71 -14.33 -15.36
C ALA A 182 -29.40 -15.11 -16.64
N SER A 183 -28.19 -15.67 -16.76
CA SER A 183 -27.77 -16.45 -17.93
C SER A 183 -28.45 -17.83 -18.01
N SER A 184 -28.74 -18.46 -16.86
CA SER A 184 -29.45 -19.74 -16.82
C SER A 184 -30.94 -19.64 -17.13
N ASN A 185 -31.56 -18.46 -16.93
CA ASN A 185 -32.99 -18.25 -17.24
C ASN A 185 -33.26 -17.92 -18.72
N ILE A 186 -32.21 -17.74 -19.53
CA ILE A 186 -32.30 -17.40 -20.96
C ILE A 186 -32.01 -18.63 -21.85
N SER A 187 -31.54 -19.74 -21.27
CA SER A 187 -31.34 -21.04 -21.94
C SER A 187 -32.49 -21.98 -21.66
#